data_AF-A0A2I0U4Y0-F1
#
_entry.id   AF-A0A2I0U4Y0-F1
#
_cell.length_a   1.000
_cell.length_b   1.000
_cell.length_c   1.000
_cell.angle_alpha   90.00
_cell.angle_beta   90.00
_cell.angle_gamma   90.00
#
_symmetry.space_group_name_H-M   'P 1'
#
loop_
_entity.id
_entity.type
_entity.pdbx_description
1 polymer ?
#
loop_
_entity_poly.entity_id
_entity_poly.type
_entity_poly.pdbx_seq_one_letter_code
_entity_poly.pdbx_strand_id
1 'polypeptide(L)'
;MCFLIMPQLQNLFPVSCKEHELFLALQLVKRMGSSHLPQQLKFTTSDSCDRIKDEFQLLQAQYHSLKLECDKLASEKSEMQRHYVMYYEMSYGLNIEMHKQAEIVKRLNGICAQVLPYLSQEHQQQVLGAIERAKQVTAPELNSIIRAHLSKEDKNGHDGDAHQDDDGEKSD
;
A
#
# COMPACT_ATOMS: atom_id res chain seq x y z
N MET A 1 -11.00 -5.31 -12.56
CA MET A 1 -9.97 -4.56 -11.80
C MET A 1 -9.17 -5.50 -10.89
N CYS A 2 -9.76 -6.15 -9.87
CA CYS A 2 -9.02 -7.05 -8.95
C CYS A 2 -8.27 -8.23 -9.64
N PHE A 3 -8.86 -8.83 -10.67
CA PHE A 3 -8.20 -9.88 -11.48
C PHE A 3 -6.94 -9.45 -12.22
N LEU A 4 -6.80 -8.17 -12.56
CA LEU A 4 -5.61 -7.64 -13.22
C LEU A 4 -4.55 -7.21 -12.21
N ILE A 5 -4.94 -6.91 -10.97
CA ILE A 5 -4.05 -6.38 -9.93
C ILE A 5 -3.35 -7.51 -9.16
N MET A 6 -4.03 -8.61 -8.87
CA MET A 6 -3.46 -9.73 -8.10
C MET A 6 -2.24 -10.39 -8.77
N PRO A 7 -2.26 -10.74 -10.07
CA PRO A 7 -1.08 -11.27 -10.75
C PRO A 7 0.05 -10.24 -10.86
N GLN A 8 -0.29 -8.95 -10.96
CA GLN A 8 0.70 -7.88 -11.01
C GLN A 8 1.38 -7.66 -9.66
N LEU A 9 0.65 -7.67 -8.54
CA LEU A 9 1.21 -7.57 -7.19
C LEU A 9 2.14 -8.73 -6.84
N GLN A 10 1.87 -9.94 -7.35
CA GLN A 10 2.70 -11.12 -7.11
C GLN A 10 3.97 -11.15 -7.96
N ASN A 11 3.96 -10.56 -9.16
CA ASN A 11 5.15 -10.38 -10.01
C ASN A 11 5.96 -9.13 -9.68
N LEU A 12 5.34 -8.08 -9.12
CA LEU A 12 6.00 -6.83 -8.74
C LEU A 12 6.86 -6.99 -7.49
N PHE A 13 6.62 -7.98 -6.63
CA PHE A 13 7.31 -8.13 -5.35
C PHE A 13 8.77 -8.61 -5.46
N PRO A 14 9.11 -9.69 -6.19
CA PRO A 14 10.51 -10.06 -6.38
C PRO A 14 11.26 -9.03 -7.25
N VAL A 15 10.56 -8.27 -8.09
CA VAL A 15 11.16 -7.25 -8.96
C VAL A 15 11.40 -5.95 -8.20
N SER A 16 10.41 -5.39 -7.50
CA SER A 16 10.55 -4.14 -6.74
C SER A 16 11.49 -4.29 -5.54
N CYS A 17 11.47 -5.42 -4.83
CA CYS A 17 12.40 -5.65 -3.72
C CYS A 17 13.85 -5.80 -4.22
N LYS A 18 14.08 -6.49 -5.35
CA LYS A 18 15.41 -6.62 -5.96
C LYS A 18 15.87 -5.34 -6.67
N GLU A 19 14.99 -4.61 -7.34
CA GLU A 19 15.29 -3.34 -7.99
C GLU A 19 15.58 -2.25 -6.98
N HIS A 20 14.88 -2.20 -5.84
CA HIS A 20 15.17 -1.26 -4.78
C HIS A 20 16.51 -1.58 -4.09
N GLU A 21 16.80 -2.86 -3.81
CA GLU A 21 18.11 -3.31 -3.31
C GLU A 21 19.24 -2.99 -4.31
N LEU A 22 19.02 -3.18 -5.61
CA LEU A 22 20.00 -2.88 -6.66
C LEU A 22 20.17 -1.37 -6.87
N PHE A 23 19.09 -0.58 -6.79
CA PHE A 23 19.13 0.88 -6.86
C PHE A 23 19.85 1.47 -5.65
N LEU A 24 19.58 0.93 -4.45
CA LEU A 24 20.28 1.29 -3.22
C LEU A 24 21.77 0.94 -3.30
N ALA A 25 22.12 -0.28 -3.73
CA ALA A 25 23.50 -0.67 -3.95
C ALA A 25 24.20 0.22 -4.99
N LEU A 26 23.51 0.61 -6.08
CA LEU A 26 24.05 1.46 -7.12
C LEU A 26 24.25 2.92 -6.63
N GLN A 27 23.34 3.46 -5.82
CA GLN A 27 23.49 4.78 -5.20
C GLN A 27 24.62 4.80 -4.15
N LEU A 28 24.74 3.73 -3.36
CA LEU A 28 25.84 3.48 -2.44
C LEU A 28 27.20 3.47 -3.16
N VAL A 29 27.32 2.71 -4.25
CA VAL A 29 28.55 2.61 -5.06
C VAL A 29 28.88 3.94 -5.75
N LYS A 30 27.88 4.67 -6.24
CA LYS A 30 28.08 5.94 -6.95
C LYS A 30 28.56 7.08 -6.04
N ARG A 31 28.21 7.07 -4.74
CA ARG A 31 28.70 8.06 -3.77
C ARG A 31 30.13 7.81 -3.27
N MET A 32 30.59 6.56 -3.26
CA MET A 32 31.98 6.22 -2.89
C MET A 32 33.01 6.60 -3.98
N GLY A 33 32.57 6.94 -5.20
CA GLY A 33 33.45 7.14 -6.35
C GLY A 33 33.98 8.56 -6.61
N SER A 34 33.70 9.55 -5.76
CA SER A 34 34.16 10.93 -6.02
C SER A 34 35.47 11.23 -5.29
N SER A 35 36.59 10.90 -5.94
CA SER A 35 37.93 11.33 -5.51
C SER A 35 38.48 12.34 -6.51
N HIS A 36 38.73 13.56 -6.04
CA HIS A 36 39.40 14.63 -6.77
C HIS A 36 40.88 14.26 -7.03
N LEU A 37 41.35 14.35 -8.28
CA LEU A 37 42.78 14.22 -8.62
C LEU A 37 43.57 15.47 -8.21
N PRO A 38 44.63 15.39 -7.38
CA PRO A 38 45.54 16.51 -7.20
C PRO A 38 46.78 16.37 -8.10
N GLN A 39 47.11 17.48 -8.75
CA GLN A 39 48.32 17.68 -9.56
C GLN A 39 49.61 17.56 -8.73
N GLN A 40 50.69 17.17 -9.40
CA GLN A 40 52.03 16.93 -8.85
C GLN A 40 52.56 18.13 -8.03
N LEU A 41 52.92 17.90 -6.76
CA LEU A 41 53.77 18.78 -5.95
C LEU A 41 54.57 17.94 -4.93
N LYS A 42 55.86 18.25 -4.77
CA LYS A 42 56.84 17.54 -3.93
C LYS A 42 56.48 17.69 -2.45
N PHE A 43 56.29 16.58 -1.74
CA PHE A 43 55.83 16.53 -0.35
C PHE A 43 56.91 15.98 0.59
N THR A 44 56.98 16.48 1.83
CA THR A 44 57.75 15.82 2.90
C THR A 44 56.92 14.68 3.50
N THR A 45 57.56 13.67 4.09
CA THR A 45 56.86 12.49 4.65
C THR A 45 55.83 12.86 5.72
N SER A 46 56.08 13.91 6.51
CA SER A 46 55.14 14.41 7.54
C SER A 46 53.84 14.91 6.91
N ASP A 47 53.94 15.73 5.88
CA ASP A 47 52.77 16.30 5.22
C ASP A 47 51.92 15.18 4.56
N SER A 48 52.57 14.12 4.06
CA SER A 48 51.86 12.95 3.51
C SER A 48 51.07 12.20 4.58
N CYS A 49 51.61 12.07 5.80
CA CYS A 49 50.90 11.45 6.91
C CYS A 49 49.68 12.28 7.35
N ASP A 50 49.78 13.61 7.36
CA ASP A 50 48.65 14.49 7.72
C ASP A 50 47.51 14.40 6.69
N ARG A 51 47.86 14.38 5.39
CA ARG A 51 46.87 14.18 4.32
C ARG A 51 46.14 12.84 4.43
N ILE A 52 46.87 11.76 4.73
CA ILE A 52 46.27 10.43 4.93
C ILE A 52 45.31 10.45 6.12
N LYS A 53 45.67 11.15 7.20
CA LYS A 53 44.81 11.29 8.39
C LYS A 53 43.51 12.04 8.06
N ASP A 54 43.59 13.13 7.30
CA ASP A 54 42.42 13.91 6.89
C ASP A 54 41.51 13.11 5.94
N GLU A 55 42.09 12.40 4.97
CA GLU A 55 41.35 11.50 4.06
C GLU A 55 40.66 10.38 4.85
N PHE A 56 41.32 9.80 5.85
CA PHE A 56 40.73 8.78 6.71
C PHE A 56 39.57 9.34 7.56
N GLN A 57 39.72 10.53 8.14
CA GLN A 57 38.64 11.17 8.91
C GLN A 57 37.44 11.50 8.03
N LEU A 58 37.69 11.99 6.81
CA LEU A 58 36.64 12.24 5.82
C LEU A 58 35.90 10.94 5.48
N LEU A 59 36.64 9.87 5.20
CA LEU A 59 36.08 8.56 4.90
C LEU A 59 35.25 8.02 6.08
N GLN A 60 35.74 8.19 7.31
CA GLN A 60 35.02 7.79 8.52
C GLN A 60 33.70 8.56 8.68
N ALA A 61 33.69 9.87 8.42
CA ALA A 61 32.49 10.70 8.45
C ALA A 61 31.47 10.30 7.37
N GLN A 62 31.95 10.00 6.15
CA GLN A 62 31.12 9.49 5.06
C GLN A 62 30.50 8.13 5.40
N TYR A 63 31.29 7.21 5.97
CA TYR A 63 30.80 5.90 6.41
C TYR A 63 29.72 6.02 7.49
N HIS A 64 29.91 6.90 8.48
CA HIS A 64 28.92 7.11 9.53
C HIS A 64 27.60 7.65 8.98
N SER A 65 27.68 8.64 8.08
CA SER A 65 26.50 9.22 7.42
C SER A 65 25.75 8.16 6.60
N LEU A 66 26.51 7.31 5.89
CA LEU A 66 25.98 6.22 5.10
C LEU A 66 25.28 5.15 5.96
N LYS A 67 25.87 4.81 7.12
CA LYS A 67 25.25 3.88 8.06
C LYS A 67 23.88 4.38 8.53
N LEU A 68 23.76 5.65 8.87
CA LEU A 68 22.49 6.26 9.26
C LEU A 68 21.46 6.22 8.12
N GLU A 69 21.90 6.46 6.89
CA GLU A 69 21.04 6.34 5.70
C GLU A 69 20.56 4.89 5.50
N CYS A 70 21.44 3.89 5.66
CA CYS A 70 21.08 2.48 5.61
C CYS A 70 20.06 2.09 6.69
N ASP A 71 20.25 2.54 7.94
CA ASP A 71 19.32 2.26 9.04
C ASP A 71 17.93 2.88 8.76
N LYS A 72 17.91 4.10 8.24
CA LYS A 72 16.66 4.78 7.82
C LYS A 72 15.93 3.98 6.74
N LEU A 73 16.65 3.56 5.70
CA LEU A 73 16.10 2.78 4.59
C LEU A 73 15.57 1.42 5.04
N ALA A 74 16.22 0.77 6.00
CA ALA A 74 15.74 -0.47 6.59
C ALA A 74 14.39 -0.28 7.31
N SER A 75 14.21 0.86 8.00
CA SER A 75 12.92 1.24 8.59
C SER A 75 11.85 1.48 7.54
N GLU A 76 12.14 2.28 6.51
CA GLU A 76 11.21 2.56 5.41
C GLU A 76 10.79 1.26 4.67
N LYS A 77 11.73 0.32 4.46
CA LYS A 77 11.45 -1.01 3.89
C LYS A 77 10.46 -1.80 4.73
N SER A 78 10.64 -1.79 6.05
CA SER A 78 9.77 -2.51 6.99
C SER A 78 8.36 -1.90 7.02
N GLU A 79 8.25 -0.58 6.93
CA GLU A 79 6.95 0.11 6.84
C GLU A 79 6.24 -0.19 5.52
N MET A 80 6.96 -0.14 4.41
CA MET A 80 6.41 -0.50 3.10
C MET A 80 5.91 -1.94 3.09
N GLN A 81 6.65 -2.87 3.71
CA GLN A 81 6.23 -4.26 3.84
C GLN A 81 4.91 -4.38 4.62
N ARG A 82 4.73 -3.61 5.69
CA ARG A 82 3.48 -3.61 6.46
C ARG A 82 2.30 -3.14 5.62
N HIS A 83 2.46 -2.03 4.88
CA HIS A 83 1.41 -1.53 3.99
C HIS A 83 1.10 -2.54 2.88
N TYR A 84 2.11 -3.19 2.33
CA TYR A 84 1.92 -4.22 1.31
C TYR A 84 1.04 -5.37 1.82
N VAL A 85 1.35 -5.94 3.00
CA VAL A 85 0.57 -7.03 3.58
C VAL A 85 -0.89 -6.60 3.79
N MET A 86 -1.09 -5.42 4.36
CA MET A 86 -2.43 -4.86 4.58
C MET A 86 -3.23 -4.74 3.27
N TYR A 87 -2.63 -4.17 2.22
CA TYR A 87 -3.28 -4.06 0.91
C TYR A 87 -3.54 -5.41 0.26
N TYR A 88 -2.66 -6.39 0.45
CA TYR A 88 -2.83 -7.74 -0.08
C TYR A 88 -4.05 -8.42 0.54
N GLU A 89 -4.16 -8.42 1.87
CA GLU A 89 -5.28 -9.00 2.61
C GLU A 89 -6.60 -8.32 2.27
N MET A 90 -6.61 -6.98 2.27
CA MET A 90 -7.78 -6.20 1.90
C MET A 90 -8.22 -6.49 0.46
N SER A 91 -7.29 -6.51 -0.50
CA SER A 91 -7.59 -6.80 -1.90
C SER A 91 -8.14 -8.21 -2.09
N TYR A 92 -7.63 -9.19 -1.32
CA TYR A 92 -8.14 -10.55 -1.36
C TYR A 92 -9.58 -10.63 -0.83
N GLY A 93 -9.88 -10.00 0.30
CA GLY A 93 -11.23 -9.92 0.86
C GLY A 93 -12.22 -9.24 -0.10
N LEU A 94 -11.83 -8.09 -0.66
CA LEU A 94 -12.62 -7.38 -1.67
C LEU A 94 -12.85 -8.22 -2.93
N ASN A 95 -11.86 -9.01 -3.36
CA ASN A 95 -11.99 -9.87 -4.53
C ASN A 95 -13.03 -10.98 -4.31
N ILE A 96 -13.03 -11.62 -3.13
CA ILE A 96 -14.03 -12.64 -2.78
C ILE A 96 -15.44 -12.02 -2.78
N GLU A 97 -15.62 -10.89 -2.11
CA GLU A 97 -16.95 -10.28 -2.00
C GLU A 97 -17.43 -9.78 -3.38
N MET A 98 -16.55 -9.21 -4.20
CA MET A 98 -16.86 -8.86 -5.60
C MET A 98 -17.39 -10.07 -6.38
N HIS A 99 -16.73 -11.23 -6.25
CA HIS A 99 -17.17 -12.46 -6.91
C HIS A 99 -18.52 -12.95 -6.43
N LYS A 100 -18.73 -12.93 -5.12
CA LYS A 100 -19.99 -13.30 -4.50
C LYS A 100 -21.13 -12.42 -4.98
N GLN A 101 -20.93 -11.09 -5.03
CA GLN A 101 -21.93 -10.16 -5.54
C GLN A 101 -22.21 -10.39 -7.04
N ALA A 102 -21.17 -10.66 -7.86
CA ALA A 102 -21.35 -10.98 -9.27
C ALA A 102 -22.21 -12.25 -9.49
N GLU A 103 -21.99 -13.30 -8.69
CA GLU A 103 -22.79 -14.53 -8.75
C GLU A 103 -24.23 -14.30 -8.27
N ILE A 104 -24.44 -13.48 -7.21
CA ILE A 104 -25.79 -13.07 -6.78
C ILE A 104 -26.52 -12.35 -7.91
N VAL A 105 -25.89 -11.36 -8.54
CA VAL A 105 -26.46 -10.61 -9.68
C VAL A 105 -26.81 -11.54 -10.83
N LYS A 106 -25.95 -12.51 -11.14
CA LYS A 106 -26.22 -13.52 -12.19
C LYS A 106 -27.44 -14.36 -11.86
N ARG A 107 -27.57 -14.86 -10.63
CA ARG A 107 -28.71 -15.67 -10.20
C ARG A 107 -30.01 -14.88 -10.19
N LEU A 108 -29.98 -13.65 -9.69
CA LEU A 108 -31.14 -12.75 -9.70
C LEU A 108 -31.61 -12.46 -11.14
N ASN A 109 -30.68 -12.16 -12.05
CA ASN A 109 -31.00 -12.00 -13.47
C ASN A 109 -31.61 -13.28 -14.07
N GLY A 110 -31.10 -14.46 -13.70
CA GLY A 110 -31.66 -15.75 -14.10
C GLY A 110 -33.10 -15.95 -13.63
N ILE A 111 -33.39 -15.61 -12.37
CA ILE A 111 -34.76 -15.67 -11.82
C ILE A 111 -35.68 -14.70 -12.56
N CYS A 112 -35.25 -13.45 -12.77
CA CYS A 112 -36.05 -12.47 -13.52
C CYS A 112 -36.38 -12.97 -14.93
N ALA A 113 -35.42 -13.57 -15.63
CA ALA A 113 -35.63 -14.13 -16.96
C ALA A 113 -36.60 -15.32 -16.97
N GLN A 114 -36.62 -16.14 -15.90
CA GLN A 114 -37.56 -17.25 -15.75
C GLN A 114 -38.98 -16.78 -15.45
N VAL A 115 -39.15 -15.69 -14.68
CA VAL A 115 -40.46 -15.14 -14.34
C VAL A 115 -41.10 -14.38 -15.52
N LEU A 116 -40.28 -13.79 -16.38
CA LEU A 116 -40.70 -12.90 -17.46
C LEU A 116 -41.79 -13.48 -18.39
N PRO A 117 -41.72 -14.74 -18.87
CA PRO A 117 -42.72 -15.33 -19.75
C PRO A 117 -44.12 -15.46 -19.15
N TYR A 118 -44.24 -15.41 -17.81
CA TYR A 118 -45.52 -15.52 -17.11
C TYR A 118 -46.27 -14.18 -16.97
N LEU A 119 -45.66 -13.08 -17.40
CA LEU A 119 -46.27 -11.73 -17.36
C LEU A 119 -46.98 -11.40 -18.68
N SER A 120 -47.91 -10.44 -18.64
CA SER A 120 -48.51 -9.88 -19.86
C SER A 120 -47.46 -9.13 -20.69
N GLN A 121 -47.69 -9.01 -22.00
CA GLN A 121 -46.73 -8.42 -22.94
C GLN A 121 -46.32 -6.98 -22.58
N GLU A 122 -47.24 -6.18 -22.05
CA GLU A 122 -46.95 -4.83 -21.56
C GLU A 122 -46.03 -4.85 -20.34
N HIS A 123 -46.34 -5.67 -19.33
CA HIS A 123 -45.50 -5.81 -18.14
C HIS A 123 -44.13 -6.40 -18.46
N GLN A 124 -44.03 -7.31 -19.44
CA GLN A 124 -42.74 -7.83 -19.91
C GLN A 124 -41.81 -6.70 -20.38
N GLN A 125 -42.30 -5.77 -21.20
CA GLN A 125 -41.50 -4.66 -21.71
C GLN A 125 -41.08 -3.71 -20.58
N GLN A 126 -41.98 -3.42 -19.63
CA GLN A 126 -41.67 -2.58 -18.46
C GLN A 126 -40.57 -3.22 -17.58
N VAL A 127 -40.69 -4.53 -17.29
CA VAL A 127 -39.72 -5.26 -16.48
C VAL A 127 -38.37 -5.36 -17.18
N LEU A 128 -38.34 -5.62 -18.48
CA LEU A 128 -37.09 -5.62 -19.27
C LEU A 128 -36.38 -4.26 -19.18
N GLY A 129 -37.12 -3.16 -19.36
CA GLY A 129 -36.57 -1.81 -19.24
C GLY A 129 -36.01 -1.53 -17.85
N ALA A 130 -36.72 -1.95 -16.80
CA ALA A 130 -36.27 -1.78 -15.42
C ALA A 130 -35.00 -2.59 -15.11
N ILE A 131 -34.89 -3.84 -15.59
CA ILE A 131 -33.70 -4.68 -15.41
C ILE A 131 -32.48 -4.06 -16.09
N GLU A 132 -32.61 -3.57 -17.32
CA GLU A 132 -31.50 -2.93 -18.02
C GLU A 132 -31.04 -1.64 -17.35
N ARG A 133 -31.98 -0.84 -16.83
CA ARG A 133 -31.65 0.33 -16.00
C ARG A 133 -30.94 -0.07 -14.71
N ALA A 134 -31.39 -1.11 -14.01
CA ALA A 134 -30.80 -1.54 -12.75
C ALA A 134 -29.35 -2.04 -12.91
N LYS A 135 -28.98 -2.57 -14.08
CA LYS A 135 -27.59 -2.96 -14.40
C LYS A 135 -26.68 -1.77 -14.70
N GLN A 136 -27.23 -0.61 -15.05
CA GLN A 136 -26.48 0.59 -15.41
C GLN A 136 -26.18 1.43 -14.18
N VAL A 137 -25.10 1.08 -13.47
CA VAL A 137 -24.59 1.90 -12.37
C VAL A 137 -23.64 2.96 -12.93
N THR A 138 -23.95 4.22 -12.69
CA THR A 138 -23.13 5.36 -13.13
C THR A 138 -22.04 5.69 -12.10
N ALA A 139 -20.96 6.34 -12.54
CA ALA A 139 -19.87 6.75 -11.64
C ALA A 139 -20.34 7.67 -10.48
N PRO A 140 -21.25 8.64 -10.68
CA PRO A 140 -21.80 9.44 -9.57
C PRO A 140 -22.55 8.59 -8.53
N GLU A 141 -23.37 7.63 -8.96
CA GLU A 141 -24.11 6.72 -8.08
C GLU A 141 -23.14 5.84 -7.29
N LEU A 142 -22.15 5.25 -7.97
CA LEU A 142 -21.12 4.45 -7.34
C LEU A 142 -20.36 5.25 -6.27
N ASN A 143 -19.95 6.47 -6.60
CA ASN A 143 -19.25 7.37 -5.67
C ASN A 143 -20.12 7.73 -4.46
N SER A 144 -21.44 7.87 -4.65
CA SER A 144 -22.39 8.11 -3.56
C SER A 144 -22.49 6.91 -2.61
N ILE A 145 -22.58 5.69 -3.16
CA ILE A 145 -22.65 4.44 -2.40
C ILE A 145 -21.37 4.23 -1.58
N ILE A 146 -20.20 4.44 -2.17
CA ILE A 146 -18.91 4.31 -1.47
C ILE A 146 -18.84 5.27 -0.28
N ARG A 147 -19.19 6.55 -0.49
CA ARG A 147 -19.22 7.54 0.61
C ARG A 147 -20.18 7.14 1.72
N ALA A 148 -21.37 6.66 1.37
CA ALA A 148 -22.36 6.24 2.34
C ALA A 148 -21.92 5.02 3.17
N HIS A 149 -21.08 4.14 2.63
CA HIS A 149 -20.48 3.03 3.37
C HIS A 149 -19.37 3.49 4.31
N LEU A 150 -18.46 4.36 3.84
CA LEU A 150 -17.37 4.92 4.66
C LEU A 150 -17.92 5.67 5.88
N SER A 151 -18.97 6.48 5.71
CA SER A 151 -19.58 7.20 6.84
C SER A 151 -20.32 6.33 7.86
N LYS A 152 -20.54 5.04 7.59
CA LYS A 152 -21.18 4.10 8.53
C LYS A 152 -20.16 3.39 9.42
N GLU A 153 -18.92 3.23 8.97
CA GLU A 153 -17.87 2.56 9.74
C GLU A 153 -17.40 3.42 10.94
N ASP A 154 -17.39 4.76 10.81
CA ASP A 154 -17.04 5.69 11.90
C ASP A 154 -18.03 5.70 13.07
N LYS A 155 -19.28 5.23 12.87
CA LYS A 155 -20.33 5.24 13.91
C LYS A 155 -20.39 3.96 14.75
N ASN A 156 -19.60 2.94 14.40
CA ASN A 156 -19.61 1.65 15.10
C ASN A 156 -18.44 1.47 16.09
N GLY A 157 -17.63 2.50 16.34
CA GLY A 157 -16.37 2.40 17.09
C GLY A 157 -16.24 3.20 18.39
N HIS A 158 -17.32 3.71 19.00
CA HIS A 158 -17.20 4.56 20.20
C HIS A 158 -18.12 4.21 21.39
N ASP A 159 -18.51 2.95 21.56
CA ASP A 159 -19.14 2.51 22.81
C ASP A 159 -18.24 1.51 23.54
N GLY A 160 -17.69 1.95 24.66
CA GLY A 160 -17.13 1.08 25.69
C GLY A 160 -15.63 1.23 25.94
N ASP A 161 -15.23 2.29 26.65
CA ASP A 161 -14.54 2.10 27.94
C ASP A 161 -14.50 3.42 28.71
N ALA A 162 -15.40 3.58 29.67
CA ALA A 162 -15.28 4.56 30.74
C ALA A 162 -15.25 3.78 32.05
N HIS A 163 -14.17 3.03 32.27
CA HIS A 163 -13.87 2.50 33.58
C HIS A 163 -13.49 3.68 34.49
N GLN A 164 -14.39 4.03 35.40
CA GLN A 164 -14.11 4.89 36.54
C GLN A 164 -13.29 4.07 37.55
N ASP A 165 -12.03 4.47 37.75
CA ASP A 165 -11.26 4.05 38.92
C ASP A 165 -11.76 4.86 40.13
N ASP A 166 -12.64 4.25 40.92
CA ASP A 166 -13.01 4.70 42.26
C ASP A 166 -12.11 3.97 43.27
N ASP A 167 -10.89 4.47 43.46
CA ASP A 167 -9.97 4.01 44.52
C ASP A 167 -10.43 4.55 45.88
N GLY A 168 -11.47 3.93 46.43
CA GLY A 168 -11.85 4.04 47.83
C GLY A 168 -11.01 3.09 48.69
N GLU A 169 -9.76 3.45 49.01
CA GLU A 169 -8.98 2.72 50.00
C GLU A 169 -9.43 3.12 51.43
N LYS A 170 -10.10 2.18 52.09
CA LYS A 170 -10.64 2.28 53.43
C LYS A 170 -9.62 1.79 54.45
N SER A 171 -9.53 2.53 55.55
CA SER A 171 -8.78 2.25 56.78
C SER A 171 -8.93 0.82 57.33
N ASP A 172 -7.83 0.29 57.86
CA ASP A 172 -7.71 -0.22 59.24
C ASP A 172 -6.24 -0.11 59.72
#